data_AF-A0A175A282-F1
#
_entry.id   AF-A0A175A282-F1
#
_cell.length_a   1.000
_cell.length_b   1.000
_cell.length_c   1.000
_cell.angle_alpha   90.00
_cell.angle_beta   90.00
_cell.angle_gamma   90.00
#
_symmetry.space_group_name_H-M   'P 1'
#
loop_
_entity.id
_entity.type
_entity.pdbx_description
1 polymer ?
#
loop_
_entity_poly.entity_id
_entity_poly.type
_entity_poly.pdbx_seq_one_letter_code
_entity_poly.pdbx_strand_id
1 'polypeptide(L)'
;MEEYTQSSWAVLSLRLNDAKELLETAANETVEQQTVDKAVENLNLAVAQLEKKKSDQEEEVKTKYIDGTYEVSVPCKPDEDEDFTEYQLSMKVTIRNDKIVSITDVSGDGDAANDSYIKKAANGTSSKKGVVSQIITKGMPEEIDTVSRATCSSNAIIDGCKKALEMALRPEETEAQ
;
A
#
# COMPACT_ATOMS: atom_id res chain seq x y z
N MET A 1 25.81 1.31 3.90
CA MET A 1 24.66 0.58 3.30
C MET A 1 25.27 -0.55 2.49
N GLU A 2 25.15 -1.79 2.95
CA GLU A 2 25.74 -2.95 2.26
C GLU A 2 24.79 -3.37 1.13
N GLU A 3 25.23 -3.24 -0.12
CA GLU A 3 24.41 -3.53 -1.32
C GLU A 3 24.21 -5.04 -1.57
N TYR A 4 24.99 -5.89 -0.91
CA TYR A 4 25.05 -7.34 -1.11
C TYR A 4 24.82 -8.09 0.21
N THR A 5 24.35 -9.34 0.16
CA THR A 5 24.16 -10.13 1.38
C THR A 5 25.48 -10.32 2.12
N GLN A 6 25.45 -10.38 3.46
CA GLN A 6 26.64 -10.61 4.27
C GLN A 6 27.33 -11.93 3.89
N SER A 7 26.56 -12.96 3.51
CA SER A 7 27.08 -14.27 3.11
C SER A 7 27.79 -14.20 1.77
N SER A 8 27.18 -13.60 0.74
CA SER A 8 27.83 -13.46 -0.57
C SER A 8 29.03 -12.51 -0.54
N TRP A 9 28.98 -11.47 0.30
CA TRP A 9 30.09 -10.55 0.50
C TRP A 9 31.27 -11.20 1.24
N ALA A 10 30.99 -12.06 2.23
CA ALA A 10 32.02 -12.82 2.93
C ALA A 10 32.79 -13.74 1.98
N VAL A 11 32.09 -14.41 1.04
CA VAL A 11 32.72 -15.26 0.03
C VAL A 11 33.62 -14.44 -0.91
N LEU A 12 33.16 -13.28 -1.40
CA LEU A 12 33.98 -12.42 -2.24
C LEU A 12 35.22 -11.88 -1.50
N SER A 13 35.03 -11.41 -0.27
CA SER A 13 36.12 -10.87 0.56
C SER A 13 37.20 -11.93 0.82
N LEU A 14 36.80 -13.17 1.08
CA LEU A 14 37.72 -14.30 1.21
C LEU A 14 38.52 -14.53 -0.08
N ARG A 15 37.85 -14.55 -1.25
CA ARG A 15 38.55 -14.74 -2.54
C ARG A 15 39.48 -13.59 -2.92
N LEU A 16 39.14 -12.36 -2.53
CA LEU A 16 40.02 -11.20 -2.70
C LEU A 16 41.29 -11.32 -1.85
N ASN A 17 41.18 -11.84 -0.63
CA ASN A 17 42.35 -12.12 0.20
C ASN A 17 43.21 -13.24 -0.40
N ASP A 18 42.60 -14.34 -0.86
CA ASP A 18 43.33 -15.44 -1.54
C ASP A 18 44.14 -14.90 -2.74
N ALA A 19 43.53 -14.04 -3.56
CA ALA A 19 44.18 -13.44 -4.72
C ALA A 19 45.29 -12.45 -4.34
N LYS A 20 45.12 -11.72 -3.24
CA LYS A 20 46.14 -10.80 -2.73
C LYS A 20 47.38 -11.56 -2.24
N GLU A 21 47.20 -12.62 -1.47
CA GLU A 21 48.30 -13.47 -1.00
C GLU A 21 49.07 -14.12 -2.16
N LEU A 22 48.36 -14.53 -3.21
CA LEU A 22 48.99 -15.04 -4.43
C LEU A 22 49.81 -13.97 -5.16
N LEU A 23 49.34 -12.73 -5.22
CA LEU A 23 50.11 -11.62 -5.81
C LEU A 23 51.35 -11.28 -4.96
N GLU A 24 51.23 -11.31 -3.64
CA GLU A 24 52.38 -11.10 -2.73
C GLU A 24 53.41 -12.24 -2.85
N THR A 25 52.95 -13.47 -3.04
CA THR A 25 53.82 -14.63 -3.29
C THR A 25 54.49 -14.52 -4.66
N ALA A 26 53.74 -14.15 -5.71
CA ALA A 26 54.28 -13.95 -7.06
C ALA A 26 55.27 -12.78 -7.17
N ALA A 27 55.21 -11.81 -6.24
CA ALA A 27 56.18 -10.74 -6.16
C ALA A 27 57.54 -11.19 -5.61
N ASN A 28 57.57 -12.27 -4.81
CA ASN A 28 58.77 -12.77 -4.15
C ASN A 28 59.30 -14.08 -4.76
N GLU A 29 58.43 -14.87 -5.40
CA GLU A 29 58.72 -16.21 -5.91
C GLU A 29 58.06 -16.47 -7.27
N THR A 30 58.53 -17.49 -8.00
CA THR A 30 57.94 -17.87 -9.29
C THR A 30 56.67 -18.69 -9.05
N VAL A 31 55.51 -18.10 -9.35
CA VAL A 31 54.20 -18.77 -9.24
C VAL A 31 53.77 -19.32 -10.59
N GLU A 32 53.26 -20.54 -10.61
CA GLU A 32 52.75 -21.17 -11.84
C GLU A 32 51.52 -20.43 -12.39
N GLN A 33 51.46 -20.28 -13.72
CA GLN A 33 50.34 -19.62 -14.39
C GLN A 33 48.99 -20.28 -14.08
N GLN A 34 48.96 -21.60 -13.92
CA GLN A 34 47.76 -22.35 -13.53
C GLN A 34 47.19 -21.91 -12.18
N THR A 35 48.04 -21.49 -11.24
CA THR A 35 47.62 -21.00 -9.92
C THR A 35 47.00 -19.61 -10.03
N VAL A 36 47.54 -18.77 -10.91
CA VAL A 36 47.00 -17.44 -11.22
C VAL A 36 45.62 -17.58 -11.90
N ASP A 37 45.51 -18.47 -12.88
CA ASP A 37 44.25 -18.70 -13.61
C ASP A 37 43.14 -19.21 -12.67
N LYS A 38 43.46 -20.14 -11.77
CA LYS A 38 42.53 -20.67 -10.77
C LYS A 38 42.05 -19.60 -9.77
N ALA A 39 42.92 -18.67 -9.39
CA ALA A 39 42.55 -17.57 -8.51
C ALA A 39 41.58 -16.60 -9.18
N VAL A 40 41.83 -16.27 -10.45
CA VAL A 40 40.94 -15.43 -11.27
C VAL A 40 39.58 -16.10 -11.48
N GLU A 41 39.56 -17.40 -11.76
CA GLU A 41 38.32 -18.16 -11.90
C GLU A 41 37.50 -18.14 -10.60
N ASN A 42 38.13 -18.40 -9.45
CA ASN A 42 37.47 -18.35 -8.15
C ASN A 42 36.93 -16.95 -7.80
N LEU A 43 37.67 -15.90 -8.15
CA LEU A 43 37.19 -14.51 -8.01
C LEU A 43 35.97 -14.24 -8.90
N ASN A 44 36.03 -14.62 -10.17
CA ASN A 44 34.92 -14.43 -11.11
C ASN A 44 33.66 -15.20 -10.65
N LEU A 45 33.83 -16.43 -10.14
CA LEU A 45 32.74 -17.21 -9.56
C LEU A 45 32.16 -16.53 -8.31
N ALA A 46 32.99 -15.98 -7.42
CA ALA A 46 32.52 -15.26 -6.24
C ALA A 46 31.78 -13.96 -6.60
N VAL A 47 32.24 -13.25 -7.64
CA VAL A 47 31.54 -12.08 -8.19
C VAL A 47 30.20 -12.49 -8.80
N ALA A 48 30.13 -13.61 -9.52
CA ALA A 48 28.88 -14.12 -10.09
C ALA A 48 27.89 -14.61 -9.03
N GLN A 49 28.40 -15.07 -7.87
CA GLN A 49 27.61 -15.47 -6.69
C GLN A 49 27.26 -14.29 -5.77
N LEU A 50 27.59 -13.05 -6.16
CA LEU A 50 27.13 -11.89 -5.44
C LEU A 50 25.61 -11.79 -5.52
N GLU A 51 24.99 -12.12 -4.41
CA GLU A 51 23.58 -11.87 -4.21
C GLU A 51 23.44 -10.44 -3.70
N LYS A 52 22.83 -9.58 -4.52
CA LYS A 52 22.32 -8.31 -4.02
C LYS A 52 21.47 -8.65 -2.81
N LYS A 53 21.65 -7.90 -1.73
CA LYS A 53 20.68 -7.96 -0.64
C LYS A 53 19.34 -7.72 -1.32
N LYS A 54 18.36 -8.61 -1.14
CA LYS A 54 16.98 -8.27 -1.46
C LYS A 54 16.74 -7.02 -0.64
N SER A 55 16.77 -5.91 -1.34
CA SER A 55 16.62 -4.61 -0.75
C SER A 55 15.22 -4.69 -0.19
N ASP A 56 15.09 -4.67 1.14
CA ASP A 56 13.89 -4.17 1.81
C ASP A 56 13.78 -2.64 1.51
N GLN A 57 13.88 -2.29 0.22
CA GLN A 57 13.40 -1.09 -0.42
C GLN A 57 12.12 -1.48 -1.19
N GLU A 58 11.27 -2.30 -0.61
CA GLU A 58 10.07 -1.64 -0.14
C GLU A 58 10.51 -0.96 1.15
N GLU A 59 10.77 0.34 1.11
CA GLU A 59 10.19 1.12 2.19
C GLU A 59 8.72 0.68 2.11
N GLU A 60 8.32 -0.24 2.99
CA GLU A 60 7.02 -0.08 3.61
C GLU A 60 7.09 1.36 4.08
N VAL A 61 6.64 2.28 3.23
CA VAL A 61 5.88 3.42 3.69
C VAL A 61 4.95 2.72 4.66
N LYS A 62 5.24 2.80 5.97
CA LYS A 62 4.32 2.36 7.00
C LYS A 62 3.18 3.35 6.83
N THR A 63 2.37 3.09 5.81
CA THR A 63 1.17 3.83 5.51
C THR A 63 0.34 3.68 6.77
N LYS A 64 -0.15 4.82 7.25
CA LYS A 64 -1.04 4.87 8.40
C LYS A 64 -2.19 3.87 8.24
N TYR A 65 -2.62 3.65 7.00
CA TYR A 65 -3.65 2.71 6.61
C TYR A 65 -3.06 1.49 5.89
N ILE A 66 -3.54 0.30 6.24
CA ILE A 66 -3.26 -0.95 5.56
C ILE A 66 -3.94 -0.89 4.18
N ASP A 67 -3.14 -1.06 3.13
CA ASP A 67 -3.64 -1.09 1.76
C ASP A 67 -4.56 -2.30 1.56
N GLY A 68 -5.75 -2.06 1.02
CA GLY A 68 -6.76 -3.10 0.92
C GLY A 68 -8.12 -2.58 0.50
N THR A 69 -9.04 -3.51 0.30
CA THR A 69 -10.45 -3.22 0.06
C THR A 69 -11.23 -3.53 1.32
N TYR A 70 -11.92 -2.52 1.85
CA TYR A 70 -12.68 -2.57 3.08
C TYR A 70 -14.17 -2.48 2.75
N GLU A 71 -14.91 -3.48 3.20
CA GLU A 71 -16.36 -3.51 3.14
C GLU A 71 -16.92 -2.85 4.39
N VAL A 72 -17.72 -1.81 4.21
CA VAL A 72 -18.33 -1.07 5.30
C VAL A 72 -19.83 -0.97 5.09
N SER A 73 -20.56 -1.12 6.20
CA SER A 73 -21.99 -0.86 6.29
C SER A 73 -22.23 0.20 7.36
N VAL A 74 -23.05 1.19 7.01
CA VAL A 74 -23.42 2.32 7.89
C VAL A 74 -24.91 2.65 7.78
N PRO A 75 -25.58 2.99 8.89
CA PRO A 75 -26.97 3.42 8.84
C PRO A 75 -27.11 4.79 8.17
N CYS A 76 -28.03 4.89 7.21
CA CYS A 76 -28.54 6.13 6.66
C CYS A 76 -29.85 6.47 7.38
N LYS A 77 -29.76 7.38 8.35
CA LYS A 77 -30.92 7.86 9.12
C LYS A 77 -31.66 8.97 8.36
N PRO A 78 -32.99 9.00 8.41
CA PRO A 78 -33.75 10.16 7.98
C PRO A 78 -33.45 11.37 8.88
N ASP A 79 -33.65 12.56 8.32
CA ASP A 79 -33.69 13.82 9.06
C ASP A 79 -35.04 14.00 9.77
N GLU A 80 -35.23 15.14 10.43
CA GLU A 80 -36.43 15.44 11.25
C GLU A 80 -37.74 15.41 10.45
N ASP A 81 -37.67 15.50 9.13
CA ASP A 81 -38.82 15.41 8.24
C ASP A 81 -39.32 13.95 8.06
N GLU A 82 -38.55 12.94 8.49
CA GLU A 82 -38.88 11.50 8.43
C GLU A 82 -39.39 11.03 7.05
N ASP A 83 -38.88 11.63 5.98
CA ASP A 83 -39.32 11.38 4.59
C ASP A 83 -39.06 9.93 4.10
N PHE A 84 -38.28 9.14 4.84
CA PHE A 84 -37.98 7.73 4.52
C PHE A 84 -37.57 6.93 5.77
N THR A 85 -37.60 5.59 5.67
CA THR A 85 -37.17 4.69 6.75
C THR A 85 -35.66 4.52 6.77
N GLU A 86 -35.05 4.46 7.97
CA GLU A 86 -33.62 4.15 8.13
C GLU A 86 -33.23 2.88 7.36
N TYR A 87 -32.14 2.95 6.60
CA TYR A 87 -31.60 1.82 5.84
C TYR A 87 -30.08 1.73 6.01
N GLN A 88 -29.49 0.56 5.83
CA GLN A 88 -28.06 0.35 5.83
C GLN A 88 -27.48 0.58 4.44
N LEU A 89 -26.51 1.49 4.35
CA LEU A 89 -25.72 1.73 3.16
C LEU A 89 -24.43 0.90 3.23
N SER A 90 -24.28 -0.02 2.29
CA SER A 90 -23.08 -0.84 2.08
C SER A 90 -22.22 -0.28 0.95
N MET A 91 -20.89 -0.30 1.12
CA MET A 91 -19.94 0.09 0.08
C MET A 91 -18.57 -0.58 0.26
N LYS A 92 -17.81 -0.65 -0.83
CA LYS A 92 -16.42 -1.14 -0.85
C LYS A 92 -15.46 0.01 -1.09
N VAL A 93 -14.62 0.29 -0.10
CA VAL A 93 -13.62 1.35 -0.14
C VAL A 93 -12.24 0.73 -0.33
N THR A 94 -11.55 1.11 -1.40
CA THR A 94 -10.17 0.68 -1.63
C THR A 94 -9.22 1.77 -1.21
N ILE A 95 -8.36 1.46 -0.26
CA ILE A 95 -7.33 2.35 0.27
C ILE A 95 -5.99 1.87 -0.27
N ARG A 96 -5.21 2.81 -0.82
CA ARG A 96 -3.84 2.58 -1.28
C ARG A 96 -2.98 3.80 -0.99
N ASN A 97 -1.76 3.59 -0.47
CA ASN A 97 -0.82 4.66 -0.18
C ASN A 97 -1.46 5.79 0.67
N ASP A 98 -2.12 5.42 1.77
CA ASP A 98 -2.85 6.33 2.68
C ASP A 98 -4.01 7.13 2.07
N LYS A 99 -4.49 6.76 0.89
CA LYS A 99 -5.54 7.47 0.18
C LYS A 99 -6.64 6.52 -0.29
N ILE A 100 -7.88 7.00 -0.26
CA ILE A 100 -9.00 6.32 -0.88
C ILE A 100 -8.86 6.49 -2.39
N VAL A 101 -8.60 5.39 -3.10
CA VAL A 101 -8.40 5.38 -4.55
C VAL A 101 -9.65 4.90 -5.30
N SER A 102 -10.57 4.21 -4.62
CA SER A 102 -11.80 3.72 -5.23
C SER A 102 -12.89 3.50 -4.20
N ILE A 103 -14.14 3.76 -4.60
CA ILE A 103 -15.34 3.41 -3.84
C ILE A 103 -16.30 2.75 -4.83
N THR A 104 -16.71 1.52 -4.54
CA THR A 104 -17.55 0.68 -5.41
C THR A 104 -18.64 -0.02 -4.61
N ASP A 105 -19.56 -0.71 -5.30
CA ASP A 105 -20.64 -1.49 -4.68
C ASP A 105 -21.51 -0.71 -3.68
N VAL A 106 -21.68 0.60 -3.93
CA VAL A 106 -22.51 1.48 -3.09
C VAL A 106 -23.99 1.12 -3.29
N SER A 107 -24.60 0.50 -2.28
CA SER A 107 -25.98 0.01 -2.32
C SER A 107 -26.64 0.14 -0.95
N GLY A 108 -27.98 0.27 -0.93
CA GLY A 108 -28.77 0.30 0.30
C GLY A 108 -29.63 -0.95 0.41
N ASP A 109 -29.88 -1.43 1.62
CA ASP A 109 -30.82 -2.53 1.89
C ASP A 109 -32.29 -2.09 1.99
N GLY A 110 -32.54 -0.78 1.90
CA GLY A 110 -33.87 -0.18 1.96
C GLY A 110 -34.63 -0.23 0.63
N ASP A 111 -35.73 0.52 0.58
CA ASP A 111 -36.59 0.57 -0.60
C ASP A 111 -35.87 1.02 -1.88
N ALA A 112 -36.32 0.51 -3.03
CA ALA A 112 -35.79 0.89 -4.34
C ALA A 112 -35.89 2.40 -4.65
N ALA A 113 -36.72 3.14 -3.93
CA ALA A 113 -36.76 4.60 -4.01
C ALA A 113 -35.42 5.22 -3.55
N ASN A 114 -34.76 4.62 -2.57
CA ASN A 114 -33.49 5.05 -1.99
C ASN A 114 -32.33 4.90 -2.98
N ASP A 115 -32.38 3.91 -3.90
CA ASP A 115 -31.37 3.74 -4.95
C ASP A 115 -31.13 5.02 -5.73
N SER A 116 -32.19 5.79 -6.01
CA SER A 116 -32.07 7.03 -6.78
C SER A 116 -31.29 8.09 -6.01
N TYR A 117 -31.46 8.16 -4.69
CA TYR A 117 -30.75 9.07 -3.80
C TYR A 117 -29.30 8.63 -3.60
N ILE A 118 -29.07 7.33 -3.41
CA ILE A 118 -27.74 6.72 -3.28
C ILE A 118 -26.92 6.97 -4.56
N LYS A 119 -27.50 6.71 -5.73
CA LYS A 119 -26.83 6.95 -7.02
C LYS A 119 -26.52 8.43 -7.23
N LYS A 120 -27.41 9.34 -6.83
CA LYS A 120 -27.17 10.80 -6.88
C LYS A 120 -26.07 11.22 -5.92
N ALA A 121 -26.03 10.69 -4.70
CA ALA A 121 -24.98 10.99 -3.75
C ALA A 121 -23.62 10.47 -4.25
N ALA A 122 -23.57 9.24 -4.72
CA ALA A 122 -22.35 8.61 -5.24
C ALA A 122 -21.82 9.29 -6.51
N ASN A 123 -22.66 9.40 -7.55
CA ASN A 123 -22.24 9.87 -8.88
C ASN A 123 -22.40 11.37 -9.09
N GLY A 124 -23.20 12.03 -8.25
CA GLY A 124 -23.53 13.44 -8.39
C GLY A 124 -24.72 13.69 -9.30
N THR A 125 -24.90 14.96 -9.63
CA THR A 125 -25.90 15.45 -10.56
C THR A 125 -25.21 16.21 -11.70
N SER A 126 -25.97 16.65 -12.71
CA SER A 126 -25.42 17.48 -13.79
C SER A 126 -24.78 18.79 -13.31
N SER A 127 -25.12 19.27 -12.11
CA SER A 127 -24.62 20.53 -11.54
C SER A 127 -23.67 20.35 -10.36
N LYS A 128 -23.57 19.15 -9.77
CA LYS A 128 -22.72 18.89 -8.59
C LYS A 128 -21.98 17.56 -8.74
N LYS A 129 -20.68 17.56 -8.40
CA LYS A 129 -19.87 16.33 -8.37
C LYS A 129 -20.37 15.39 -7.28
N GLY A 130 -20.39 14.10 -7.59
CA GLY A 130 -20.72 13.07 -6.61
C GLY A 130 -19.69 12.96 -5.49
N VAL A 131 -20.16 12.53 -4.31
CA VAL A 131 -19.35 12.34 -3.10
C VAL A 131 -18.19 11.39 -3.39
N VAL A 132 -18.43 10.29 -4.12
CA VAL A 132 -17.38 9.31 -4.47
C VAL A 132 -16.26 9.96 -5.28
N SER A 133 -16.61 10.73 -6.31
CA SER A 133 -15.61 11.40 -7.16
C SER A 133 -14.83 12.46 -6.38
N GLN A 134 -15.49 13.19 -5.48
CA GLN A 134 -14.82 14.16 -4.61
C GLN A 134 -13.83 13.47 -3.67
N ILE A 135 -14.24 12.37 -3.03
CA ILE A 135 -13.38 11.59 -2.12
C ILE A 135 -12.18 11.02 -2.86
N ILE A 136 -12.37 10.40 -4.02
CA ILE A 136 -11.25 9.85 -4.81
C ILE A 136 -10.28 10.96 -5.26
N THR A 137 -10.81 12.14 -5.61
CA THR A 137 -9.98 13.27 -6.04
C THR A 137 -9.14 13.84 -4.88
N LYS A 138 -9.72 13.97 -3.68
CA LYS A 138 -9.01 14.45 -2.49
C LYS A 138 -8.14 13.37 -1.84
N GLY A 139 -8.53 12.11 -1.98
CA GLY A 139 -7.96 10.95 -1.31
C GLY A 139 -8.50 10.70 0.11
N MET A 140 -9.36 11.58 0.64
CA MET A 140 -9.89 11.51 2.01
C MET A 140 -11.37 11.91 2.06
N PRO A 141 -12.14 11.41 3.06
CA PRO A 141 -13.55 11.76 3.24
C PRO A 141 -13.78 13.08 3.99
N GLU A 142 -12.72 13.86 4.22
CA GLU A 142 -12.81 15.18 4.85
C GLU A 142 -13.12 16.28 3.82
N GLU A 143 -13.83 17.32 4.27
CA GLU A 143 -14.20 18.47 3.43
C GLU A 143 -14.96 18.11 2.14
N ILE A 144 -15.80 17.08 2.18
CA ILE A 144 -16.60 16.67 1.02
C ILE A 144 -17.93 17.39 1.02
N ASP A 145 -18.27 18.00 -0.12
CA ASP A 145 -19.55 18.67 -0.28
C ASP A 145 -20.66 17.65 -0.50
N THR A 146 -21.72 17.76 0.31
CA THR A 146 -22.91 16.93 0.15
C THR A 146 -23.71 17.32 -1.08
N VAL A 147 -24.38 16.33 -1.67
CA VAL A 147 -25.22 16.55 -2.85
C VAL A 147 -26.61 16.99 -2.41
N SER A 148 -27.06 18.13 -2.93
CA SER A 148 -28.40 18.66 -2.63
C SER A 148 -29.49 17.65 -3.02
N ARG A 149 -30.47 17.48 -2.12
CA ARG A 149 -31.55 16.46 -2.22
C ARG A 149 -31.08 15.01 -2.10
N ALA A 150 -29.86 14.79 -1.63
CA ALA A 150 -29.35 13.47 -1.26
C ALA A 150 -28.38 13.61 -0.06
N THR A 151 -28.67 14.55 0.85
CA THR A 151 -27.78 14.92 1.96
C THR A 151 -27.58 13.75 2.91
N CYS A 152 -28.65 13.06 3.31
CA CYS A 152 -28.58 11.90 4.21
C CYS A 152 -27.72 10.78 3.60
N SER A 153 -27.96 10.41 2.34
CA SER A 153 -27.15 9.43 1.62
C SER A 153 -25.70 9.90 1.42
N SER A 154 -25.47 11.20 1.22
CA SER A 154 -24.12 11.78 1.09
C SER A 154 -23.34 11.63 2.39
N ASN A 155 -23.96 11.96 3.52
CA ASN A 155 -23.38 11.79 4.85
C ASN A 155 -23.07 10.32 5.14
N ALA A 156 -23.99 9.41 4.78
CA ALA A 156 -23.75 7.97 4.92
C ALA A 156 -22.53 7.51 4.10
N ILE A 157 -22.34 7.97 2.85
CA ILE A 157 -21.13 7.64 2.07
C ILE A 157 -19.87 8.17 2.75
N ILE A 158 -19.89 9.40 3.25
CA ILE A 158 -18.75 10.03 3.95
C ILE A 158 -18.40 9.23 5.21
N ASP A 159 -19.40 8.88 6.01
CA ASP A 159 -19.19 8.14 7.26
C ASP A 159 -18.76 6.70 7.01
N GLY A 160 -19.26 6.06 5.95
CA GLY A 160 -18.76 4.78 5.48
C GLY A 160 -17.27 4.85 5.14
N CYS A 161 -16.84 5.88 4.41
CA CYS A 161 -15.44 6.07 4.06
C CYS A 161 -14.54 6.33 5.29
N LYS A 162 -15.02 7.09 6.28
CA LYS A 162 -14.31 7.28 7.56
C LYS A 162 -14.14 5.95 8.30
N LYS A 163 -15.23 5.18 8.41
CA LYS A 163 -15.20 3.84 9.03
C LYS A 163 -14.24 2.89 8.31
N ALA A 164 -14.16 2.97 6.98
CA ALA A 164 -13.20 2.18 6.21
C ALA A 164 -11.75 2.55 6.53
N LEU A 165 -11.46 3.85 6.68
CA LEU A 165 -10.14 4.32 7.12
C LEU A 165 -9.83 3.89 8.55
N GLU A 166 -10.81 3.92 9.45
CA GLU A 166 -10.64 3.41 10.82
C GLU A 166 -10.32 1.92 10.85
N MET A 167 -11.01 1.11 10.03
CA MET A 167 -10.74 -0.32 9.89
C MET A 167 -9.39 -0.60 9.23
N ALA A 168 -8.98 0.26 8.30
CA ALA A 168 -7.69 0.19 7.65
C ALA A 168 -6.57 0.70 8.54
N LEU A 169 -6.85 1.44 9.62
CA LEU A 169 -5.84 2.00 10.49
C LEU A 169 -4.97 0.85 11.03
N ARG A 170 -3.67 0.91 10.75
CA ARG A 170 -2.75 -0.12 11.22
C ARG A 170 -2.78 -0.10 12.75
N PRO A 171 -3.06 -1.22 13.43
CA PRO A 171 -2.95 -1.26 14.88
C PRO A 171 -1.50 -0.90 15.23
N GLU A 172 -1.31 0.09 16.11
CA GLU A 172 0.03 0.34 16.63
C GLU A 172 0.50 -0.96 17.28
N GLU A 173 1.67 -1.45 16.87
CA GLU A 173 2.37 -2.54 17.55
C GLU A 173 2.62 -2.07 18.99
N THR A 174 1.63 -2.29 19.85
CA THR A 174 1.84 -2.23 21.29
C THR A 174 2.65 -3.47 21.56
N GLU A 175 3.97 -3.27 21.63
CA GLU A 175 4.96 -4.24 22.05
C GLU A 175 4.37 -5.08 23.18
N ALA A 176 4.13 -6.36 22.90
CA ALA A 176 3.99 -7.35 23.93
C ALA A 176 5.37 -7.49 24.59
N GLN A 177 5.58 -6.68 25.63
CA GLN A 177 6.70 -6.83 26.57
C GLN A 177 6.46 -8.02 27.50
#